data_AF-A0A914V718-F1
#
_entry.id   AF-A0A914V718-F1
#
_cell.length_a   1.000
_cell.length_b   1.000
_cell.length_c   1.000
_cell.angle_alpha   90.00
_cell.angle_beta   90.00
_cell.angle_gamma   90.00
#
_symmetry.space_group_name_H-M   'P 1'
#
loop_
_entity.id
_entity.type
_entity.pdbx_description
1 polymer ?
#
loop_
_entity_poly.entity_id
_entity_poly.type
_entity_poly.pdbx_seq_one_letter_code
_entity_poly.pdbx_strand_id
1 'polypeptide(L)'
;MSDSPPPTGCDDSDNNEEQDESGSEGASDTQDNGEASSVQGGLPLSKRQMKKQQKKQWLREQRKGKRKLERERRKEKRRIARENGEDLSADAPSRKKLREQTMASSSCRIRIAVDMSFDHLMSERDLRKSLSQLNFCYATNRRCANPVQFFVTNFNGPSRK
;
A
#
# COMPACT_ATOMS: atom_id res chain seq x y z
N MET A 1 31.57 42.85 -8.06
CA MET A 1 30.42 42.63 -8.96
C MET A 1 30.75 41.43 -9.83
N SER A 2 30.38 40.23 -9.39
CA SER A 2 30.34 39.01 -10.20
C SER A 2 29.88 37.87 -9.32
N ASP A 3 28.57 37.69 -9.18
CA ASP A 3 28.00 36.44 -8.67
C ASP A 3 26.94 35.96 -9.67
N SER A 4 27.19 34.75 -10.16
CA SER A 4 26.44 34.04 -11.18
C SER A 4 25.06 33.59 -10.70
N PRO A 5 24.07 33.41 -11.60
CA PRO A 5 22.70 33.05 -11.24
C PRO A 5 22.57 31.57 -10.81
N PRO A 6 21.52 31.22 -10.02
CA PRO A 6 21.30 29.88 -9.51
C PRO A 6 20.84 28.90 -10.60
N PRO A 7 21.17 27.60 -10.50
CA PRO A 7 20.72 26.60 -11.45
C PRO A 7 19.20 26.38 -11.35
N THR A 8 18.56 26.57 -12.50
CA THR A 8 17.16 26.28 -12.82
C THR A 8 16.80 24.81 -12.59
N GLY A 9 15.59 24.60 -12.10
CA GLY A 9 15.02 23.30 -11.80
C GLY A 9 15.02 22.34 -12.99
N CYS A 10 15.26 21.07 -12.68
CA CYS A 10 14.93 19.96 -13.55
C CYS A 10 13.57 19.39 -13.09
N ASP A 11 12.55 19.70 -13.89
CA ASP A 11 11.25 19.04 -13.94
C ASP A 11 11.44 17.53 -14.21
N ASP A 12 11.22 16.69 -13.20
CA ASP A 12 10.99 15.26 -13.42
C ASP A 12 9.52 15.08 -13.86
N SER A 13 9.29 15.21 -15.16
CA SER A 13 8.03 14.81 -15.79
C SER A 13 7.95 13.28 -15.89
N ASP A 14 7.34 12.64 -14.89
CA ASP A 14 6.90 11.24 -14.97
C ASP A 14 5.68 11.14 -15.91
N ASN A 15 5.92 10.83 -17.19
CA ASN A 15 4.85 10.53 -18.14
C ASN A 15 4.29 9.12 -17.90
N ASN A 16 3.05 9.08 -17.43
CA ASN A 16 2.25 7.90 -17.18
C ASN A 16 1.30 7.66 -18.36
N GLU A 17 1.58 6.67 -19.20
CA GLU A 17 0.61 6.14 -20.17
C GLU A 17 0.22 4.70 -19.78
N GLU A 18 -0.79 4.58 -18.92
CA GLU A 18 -1.63 3.39 -18.84
C GLU A 18 -2.83 3.62 -19.77
N GLN A 19 -2.84 2.96 -20.94
CA GLN A 19 -4.02 2.85 -21.78
C GLN A 19 -4.96 1.79 -21.19
N ASP A 20 -6.14 2.25 -20.78
CA ASP A 20 -7.28 1.46 -20.31
C ASP A 20 -8.25 1.34 -21.51
N GLU A 21 -8.29 0.18 -22.15
CA GLU A 21 -9.24 -0.13 -23.23
C GLU A 21 -10.32 -1.06 -22.68
N SER A 22 -11.49 -0.47 -22.49
CA SER A 22 -12.77 -1.12 -22.24
C SER A 22 -13.31 -1.75 -23.52
N GLY A 23 -13.54 -3.07 -23.50
CA GLY A 23 -14.25 -3.78 -24.57
C GLY A 23 -15.27 -4.74 -23.98
N SER A 24 -16.55 -4.39 -24.13
CA SER A 24 -17.74 -5.15 -23.76
C SER A 24 -18.34 -5.76 -25.02
N GLU A 25 -18.41 -7.08 -25.14
CA GLU A 25 -19.40 -7.90 -25.90
C GLU A 25 -19.34 -9.32 -25.26
N GLY A 26 -20.39 -10.09 -24.99
CA GLY A 26 -21.67 -10.24 -25.66
C GLY A 26 -21.82 -11.69 -26.13
N ALA A 27 -22.39 -12.55 -25.25
CA ALA A 27 -23.05 -13.85 -25.49
C ALA A 27 -22.49 -14.92 -26.46
N SER A 28 -22.28 -16.13 -25.95
CA SER A 28 -22.90 -17.34 -26.54
C SER A 28 -23.02 -18.45 -25.48
N ASP A 29 -24.27 -18.87 -25.31
CA ASP A 29 -24.72 -19.98 -24.49
C ASP A 29 -24.52 -21.27 -25.29
N THR A 30 -23.91 -22.28 -24.70
CA THR A 30 -23.96 -23.66 -25.23
C THR A 30 -24.02 -24.60 -24.05
N GLN A 31 -25.23 -25.12 -23.84
CA GLN A 31 -25.50 -26.27 -23.01
C GLN A 31 -24.80 -27.49 -23.63
N ASP A 32 -23.99 -28.19 -22.85
CA ASP A 32 -23.72 -29.61 -23.05
C ASP A 32 -23.77 -30.31 -21.69
N ASN A 33 -24.62 -31.32 -21.61
CA ASN A 33 -24.95 -32.08 -20.42
C ASN A 33 -24.31 -33.46 -20.58
N GLY A 34 -23.38 -33.79 -19.68
CA GLY A 34 -22.72 -35.09 -19.65
C GLY A 34 -22.19 -35.41 -18.26
N GLU A 35 -22.95 -36.19 -17.50
CA GLU A 35 -22.48 -36.86 -16.28
C GLU A 35 -21.39 -37.89 -16.61
N ALA A 36 -20.25 -37.83 -15.92
CA ALA A 36 -19.53 -39.01 -15.44
C ALA A 36 -18.37 -38.64 -14.49
N SER A 37 -18.53 -39.07 -13.23
CA SER A 37 -17.53 -39.64 -12.32
C SER A 37 -16.23 -38.89 -11.95
N SER A 38 -16.05 -38.87 -10.63
CA SER A 38 -14.86 -38.53 -9.86
C SER A 38 -13.52 -39.06 -10.42
N VAL A 39 -12.62 -38.14 -10.75
CA VAL A 39 -11.17 -38.37 -10.72
C VAL A 39 -10.52 -37.22 -9.96
N GLN A 40 -9.99 -37.53 -8.78
CA GLN A 40 -9.06 -36.68 -8.05
C GLN A 40 -7.78 -36.54 -8.87
N GLY A 41 -7.59 -35.38 -9.48
CA GLY A 41 -6.38 -35.04 -10.21
C GLY A 41 -6.55 -33.62 -10.71
N GLY A 42 -5.96 -32.66 -10.00
CA GLY A 42 -6.10 -31.23 -10.32
C GLY A 42 -5.85 -30.98 -11.80
N LEU A 43 -6.84 -30.42 -12.48
CA LEU A 43 -6.73 -30.06 -13.90
C LEU A 43 -5.44 -29.25 -14.12
N PRO A 44 -4.63 -29.56 -15.15
CA PRO A 44 -3.43 -28.80 -15.45
C PRO A 44 -3.81 -27.33 -15.66
N LEU A 45 -3.13 -26.44 -14.93
CA LEU A 45 -3.36 -24.99 -15.00
C LEU A 45 -3.39 -24.54 -16.46
N SER A 46 -4.44 -23.79 -16.83
CA SER A 46 -4.53 -23.22 -18.18
C SER A 46 -3.27 -22.42 -18.51
N LYS A 47 -2.86 -22.38 -19.78
CA LYS A 47 -1.70 -21.58 -20.26
C LYS A 47 -1.75 -20.14 -19.72
N ARG A 48 -2.95 -19.54 -19.60
CA ARG A 48 -3.15 -18.21 -19.00
C ARG A 48 -2.84 -18.17 -17.49
N GLN A 49 -3.29 -19.19 -16.74
CA GLN A 49 -3.02 -19.30 -15.30
C GLN A 49 -1.52 -19.51 -15.02
N MET A 50 -0.84 -20.37 -15.81
CA MET A 50 0.61 -20.55 -15.69
C MET A 50 1.38 -19.25 -15.96
N LYS A 51 1.06 -18.54 -17.05
CA LYS A 51 1.66 -17.22 -17.34
C LYS A 51 1.42 -16.20 -16.23
N LYS A 52 0.20 -16.15 -15.66
CA LYS A 52 -0.13 -15.27 -14.53
C LYS A 52 0.68 -15.62 -13.27
N GLN A 53 0.87 -16.90 -12.97
CA GLN A 53 1.67 -17.35 -11.84
C GLN A 53 3.15 -16.99 -12.02
N GLN A 54 3.73 -17.25 -13.20
CA GLN A 54 5.10 -16.88 -13.52
C GLN A 54 5.33 -15.37 -13.41
N LYS A 55 4.43 -14.55 -13.98
CA LYS A 55 4.48 -13.07 -13.83
C LYS A 55 4.44 -12.65 -12.36
N LYS A 56 3.57 -13.27 -11.54
CA LYS A 56 3.48 -12.99 -10.10
C LYS A 56 4.76 -13.36 -9.35
N GLN A 57 5.41 -14.46 -9.71
CA GLN A 57 6.70 -14.88 -9.13
C GLN A 57 7.82 -13.91 -9.53
N TRP A 58 7.93 -13.58 -10.82
CA TRP A 58 8.90 -12.61 -11.33
C TRP A 58 8.74 -11.23 -10.67
N LEU A 59 7.51 -10.71 -10.56
CA LEU A 59 7.24 -9.46 -9.84
C LEU A 59 7.65 -9.54 -8.36
N ARG A 60 7.48 -10.69 -7.72
CA ARG A 60 7.88 -10.89 -6.31
C ARG A 60 9.40 -10.81 -6.16
N GLU A 61 10.16 -11.37 -7.09
CA GLU A 61 11.63 -11.31 -7.11
C GLU A 61 12.14 -9.90 -7.40
N GLN A 62 11.58 -9.24 -8.42
CA GLN A 62 11.90 -7.85 -8.75
C GLN A 62 11.65 -6.90 -7.56
N ARG A 63 10.54 -7.09 -6.84
CA ARG A 63 10.26 -6.33 -5.61
C ARG A 63 11.30 -6.55 -4.51
N LYS A 64 11.90 -7.75 -4.39
CA LYS A 64 12.99 -8.00 -3.41
C LYS A 64 14.24 -7.19 -3.77
N GLY A 65 14.62 -7.17 -5.06
CA GLY A 65 15.74 -6.37 -5.56
C GLY A 65 15.56 -4.88 -5.30
N LYS A 66 14.40 -4.32 -5.72
CA LYS A 66 14.07 -2.90 -5.48
C LYS A 66 14.10 -2.53 -3.99
N ARG A 67 13.56 -3.39 -3.11
CA ARG A 67 13.61 -3.19 -1.65
C ARG A 67 15.03 -3.21 -1.09
N LYS A 68 15.95 -3.99 -1.66
CA LYS A 68 17.36 -4.01 -1.23
C LYS A 68 18.04 -2.69 -1.60
N LEU A 69 17.87 -2.25 -2.84
CA LEU A 69 18.42 -0.99 -3.34
C LEU A 69 17.89 0.22 -2.54
N GLU A 70 16.58 0.27 -2.29
CA GLU A 70 15.97 1.35 -1.48
C GLU A 70 16.53 1.38 -0.05
N ARG A 71 16.75 0.21 0.57
CA ARG A 71 17.38 0.12 1.89
C ARG A 71 18.82 0.63 1.87
N GLU A 72 19.60 0.29 0.86
CA GLU A 72 20.98 0.76 0.70
C GLU A 72 21.00 2.28 0.49
N ARG A 73 20.16 2.81 -0.39
CA ARG A 73 19.99 4.26 -0.60
C ARG A 73 19.60 4.98 0.70
N ARG A 74 18.70 4.39 1.50
CA ARG A 74 18.30 4.97 2.80
C ARG A 74 19.42 4.92 3.83
N LYS A 75 20.26 3.87 3.83
CA LYS A 75 21.44 3.79 4.70
C LYS A 75 22.49 4.85 4.31
N GLU A 76 22.73 5.02 3.02
CA GLU A 76 23.68 5.99 2.49
C GLU A 76 23.26 7.42 2.83
N LYS A 77 21.99 7.78 2.56
CA LYS A 77 21.43 9.08 2.96
C LYS A 77 21.61 9.34 4.47
N ARG A 78 21.40 8.31 5.30
CA ARG A 78 21.61 8.42 6.75
C ARG A 78 23.09 8.53 7.15
N ARG A 79 24.02 7.99 6.34
CA ARG A 79 25.45 8.13 6.59
C ARG A 79 25.90 9.56 6.30
N ILE A 80 25.52 10.07 5.12
CA ILE A 80 25.83 11.43 4.67
C ILE A 80 25.28 12.48 5.64
N ALA A 81 24.00 12.40 6.01
CA ALA A 81 23.43 13.36 6.94
C ALA A 81 24.08 13.30 8.36
N ARG A 82 24.54 12.12 8.80
CA ARG A 82 25.34 12.01 10.03
C ARG A 82 26.72 12.68 9.88
N GLU A 83 27.37 12.49 8.74
CA GLU A 83 28.66 13.13 8.42
C GLU A 83 28.51 14.66 8.35
N ASN A 84 27.37 15.16 7.84
CA ASN A 84 27.03 16.58 7.77
C ASN A 84 26.55 17.18 9.10
N GLY A 85 26.42 16.38 10.18
CA GLY A 85 25.91 16.83 11.47
C GLY A 85 24.40 17.13 11.50
N GLU A 86 23.65 16.69 10.50
CA GLU A 86 22.20 16.84 10.44
C GLU A 86 21.53 15.79 11.34
N ASP A 87 20.66 16.24 12.25
CA ASP A 87 19.90 15.32 13.10
C ASP A 87 18.76 14.66 12.32
N LEU A 88 19.06 13.51 11.71
CA LEU A 88 18.11 12.63 11.03
C LEU A 88 16.93 12.15 11.91
N SER A 89 16.95 12.45 13.21
CA SER A 89 15.79 12.25 14.09
C SER A 89 14.59 13.13 13.71
N ALA A 90 14.82 14.21 12.93
CA ALA A 90 13.79 15.14 12.47
C ALA A 90 12.84 14.53 11.42
N ASP A 91 13.34 13.71 10.49
CA ASP A 91 12.56 13.23 9.33
C ASP A 91 11.49 12.19 9.69
N ALA A 92 11.64 11.48 10.80
CA ALA A 92 10.62 10.57 11.31
C ALA A 92 10.79 10.33 12.80
N PRO A 93 9.73 10.48 13.62
CA PRO A 93 9.81 10.21 15.04
C PRO A 93 10.26 8.77 15.28
N SER A 94 11.26 8.61 16.16
CA SER A 94 11.73 7.29 16.59
C SER A 94 10.57 6.45 17.12
N ARG A 95 10.66 5.12 16.96
CA ARG A 95 9.68 4.18 17.52
C ARG A 95 9.48 4.37 19.02
N LYS A 96 10.50 4.85 19.75
CA LYS A 96 10.39 5.20 21.18
C LYS A 96 9.49 6.44 21.37
N LYS A 97 9.80 7.55 20.69
CA LYS A 97 9.00 8.78 20.71
C LYS A 97 7.54 8.54 20.30
N LEU A 98 7.30 7.69 19.30
CA LEU A 98 5.95 7.35 18.86
C LEU A 98 5.14 6.62 19.94
N ARG A 99 5.78 5.86 20.83
CA ARG A 99 5.09 5.18 21.94
C ARG A 99 4.59 6.17 22.99
N GLU A 100 5.36 7.22 23.25
CA GLU A 100 5.04 8.29 24.20
C GLU A 100 3.97 9.25 23.63
N GLN A 101 3.99 9.49 22.32
CA GLN A 101 2.98 10.28 21.61
C GLN A 101 1.71 9.45 21.36
N THR A 102 0.85 9.40 22.37
CA THR A 102 -0.47 8.75 22.26
C THR A 102 -1.53 9.75 21.80
N MET A 103 -2.60 9.25 21.18
CA MET A 103 -3.75 10.12 20.83
C MET A 103 -4.42 10.67 22.10
N ALA A 104 -4.46 9.88 23.19
CA ALA A 104 -5.07 10.30 24.46
C ALA A 104 -4.37 11.52 25.09
N SER A 105 -3.05 11.67 24.89
CA SER A 105 -2.27 12.82 25.38
C SER A 105 -2.24 14.01 24.41
N SER A 106 -2.94 13.92 23.28
CA SER A 106 -3.01 15.00 22.29
C SER A 106 -3.92 16.14 22.77
N SER A 107 -3.55 17.37 22.44
CA SER A 107 -4.38 18.57 22.63
C SER A 107 -5.57 18.64 21.64
N CYS A 108 -5.54 17.82 20.58
CA CYS A 108 -6.56 17.81 19.55
C CYS A 108 -7.85 17.14 20.05
N ARG A 109 -8.94 17.92 20.07
CA ARG A 109 -10.29 17.46 20.48
C ARG A 109 -11.14 16.89 19.34
N ILE A 110 -10.65 16.97 18.11
CA ILE A 110 -11.36 16.44 16.94
C ILE A 110 -11.40 14.91 17.04
N ARG A 111 -12.60 14.35 16.79
CA ARG A 111 -12.86 12.92 16.79
C ARG A 111 -13.27 12.48 15.40
N ILE A 112 -12.58 11.48 14.87
CA ILE A 112 -12.91 10.85 13.59
C ILE A 112 -13.28 9.41 13.88
N ALA A 113 -14.47 8.98 13.46
CA ALA A 113 -14.92 7.60 13.54
C ALA A 113 -15.05 7.04 12.12
N VAL A 114 -14.39 5.92 11.86
CA VAL A 114 -14.57 5.15 10.62
C VAL A 114 -15.52 4.01 10.90
N ASP A 115 -16.62 3.93 10.15
CA ASP A 115 -17.60 2.84 10.26
C ASP A 115 -17.23 1.68 9.33
N MET A 116 -17.09 0.49 9.90
CA MET A 116 -16.78 -0.75 9.20
C MET A 116 -17.97 -1.73 9.17
N SER A 117 -19.20 -1.26 9.42
CA SER A 117 -20.42 -2.07 9.40
C SER A 117 -20.76 -2.70 8.04
N PHE A 118 -20.21 -2.15 6.95
CA PHE A 118 -20.48 -2.56 5.56
C PHE A 118 -19.46 -3.54 4.99
N ASP A 119 -18.67 -4.20 5.84
CA ASP A 119 -17.59 -5.08 5.38
C ASP A 119 -18.05 -6.31 4.61
N HIS A 120 -19.23 -6.83 4.93
CA HIS A 120 -19.91 -7.89 4.21
C HIS A 120 -20.32 -7.51 2.78
N LEU A 121 -20.42 -6.21 2.46
CA LEU A 121 -20.68 -5.72 1.10
C LEU A 121 -19.40 -5.61 0.28
N MET A 122 -18.22 -5.69 0.91
CA MET A 122 -16.94 -5.57 0.23
C MET A 122 -16.45 -6.92 -0.29
N SER A 123 -15.89 -6.91 -1.51
CA SER A 123 -15.08 -8.03 -1.98
C SER A 123 -13.83 -8.21 -1.11
N GLU A 124 -13.25 -9.40 -1.07
CA GLU A 124 -12.01 -9.65 -0.31
C GLU A 124 -10.85 -8.72 -0.75
N ARG A 125 -10.83 -8.33 -2.03
CA ARG A 125 -9.84 -7.38 -2.56
C ARG A 125 -10.04 -6.00 -1.97
N ASP A 126 -11.28 -5.53 -1.92
CA ASP A 126 -11.59 -4.17 -1.46
C ASP A 126 -11.49 -4.07 0.06
N LEU A 127 -11.90 -5.10 0.79
CA LEU A 127 -11.67 -5.20 2.24
C LEU A 127 -10.17 -5.04 2.58
N ARG A 128 -9.28 -5.74 1.87
CA ARG A 128 -7.83 -5.59 2.07
C ARG A 128 -7.33 -4.17 1.79
N LYS A 129 -7.89 -3.48 0.79
CA LYS A 129 -7.54 -2.08 0.51
C LYS A 129 -8.05 -1.17 1.62
N SER A 130 -9.29 -1.31 2.06
CA SER A 130 -9.89 -0.53 3.14
C SER A 130 -9.08 -0.68 4.43
N LEU A 131 -8.69 -1.90 4.80
CA LEU A 131 -7.80 -2.14 5.95
C LEU A 131 -6.41 -1.51 5.78
N SER A 132 -5.87 -1.53 4.56
CA SER A 132 -4.59 -0.87 4.26
C SER A 132 -4.69 0.65 4.42
N GLN A 133 -5.78 1.26 3.95
CA GLN A 133 -6.07 2.68 4.11
C GLN A 133 -6.30 3.04 5.58
N LEU A 134 -7.02 2.22 6.34
CA LEU A 134 -7.24 2.40 7.77
C LEU A 134 -5.92 2.41 8.55
N ASN A 135 -5.06 1.43 8.29
CA ASN A 135 -3.72 1.36 8.87
C ASN A 135 -2.87 2.58 8.50
N PHE A 136 -2.96 3.04 7.25
CA PHE A 136 -2.29 4.26 6.82
C PHE A 136 -2.77 5.48 7.59
N CYS A 137 -4.09 5.68 7.69
CA CYS A 137 -4.69 6.79 8.45
C CYS A 137 -4.21 6.80 9.90
N TYR A 138 -4.26 5.64 10.58
CA TYR A 138 -3.78 5.51 11.96
C TYR A 138 -2.28 5.83 12.09
N ALA A 139 -1.45 5.25 11.21
CA ALA A 139 -0.01 5.43 11.28
C ALA A 139 0.42 6.87 10.98
N THR A 140 -0.26 7.53 10.04
CA THR A 140 -0.04 8.94 9.70
C THR A 140 -0.49 9.84 10.84
N ASN A 141 -1.70 9.62 11.37
CA ASN A 141 -2.25 10.41 12.47
C ASN A 141 -1.32 10.41 13.70
N ARG A 142 -0.75 9.26 14.08
CA ARG A 142 0.19 9.18 15.21
C ARG A 142 1.51 9.92 15.00
N ARG A 143 1.87 10.25 13.76
CA ARG A 143 3.08 11.03 13.43
C ARG A 143 2.79 12.52 13.26
N CYS A 144 1.52 12.93 13.27
CA CYS A 144 1.15 14.34 13.27
C CYS A 144 1.56 15.01 14.59
N ALA A 145 1.81 16.32 14.56
CA ALA A 145 2.16 17.09 15.74
C ALA A 145 1.06 17.03 16.82
N ASN A 146 -0.20 17.09 16.40
CA ASN A 146 -1.38 16.97 17.26
C ASN A 146 -2.31 15.86 16.73
N PRO A 147 -2.08 14.58 17.10
CA PRO A 147 -2.90 13.47 16.61
C PRO A 147 -4.37 13.64 16.97
N VAL A 148 -5.28 13.41 16.03
CA VAL A 148 -6.72 13.41 16.29
C VAL A 148 -7.13 12.16 17.09
N GLN A 149 -8.28 12.21 17.76
CA GLN A 149 -8.86 11.02 18.37
C GLN A 149 -9.49 10.15 17.27
N PHE A 150 -8.84 9.02 16.96
CA PHE A 150 -9.24 8.15 15.86
C PHE A 150 -9.92 6.89 16.36
N PHE A 151 -11.16 6.67 15.93
CA PHE A 151 -12.00 5.54 16.31
C PHE A 151 -12.35 4.70 15.08
N VAL A 152 -12.45 3.39 15.30
CA VAL A 152 -12.98 2.44 14.32
C VAL A 152 -14.16 1.77 14.96
N THR A 153 -15.32 1.92 14.33
CA THR A 153 -16.61 1.40 14.82
C THR A 153 -17.03 0.20 13.99
N ASN A 154 -17.83 -0.69 14.60
CA ASN A 154 -18.31 -1.91 13.96
C ASN A 154 -17.17 -2.78 13.37
N PHE A 155 -16.01 -2.79 14.01
CA PHE A 155 -14.85 -3.56 13.58
C PHE A 155 -14.96 -5.03 14.02
N ASN A 156 -15.79 -5.79 13.32
CA ASN A 156 -16.08 -7.20 13.61
C ASN A 156 -15.92 -8.05 12.34
N GLY A 157 -16.28 -9.34 12.42
CA GLY A 157 -16.42 -10.19 11.23
C GLY A 157 -15.17 -10.29 10.34
N PRO A 158 -15.34 -10.26 9.00
CA PRO A 158 -14.25 -10.28 8.02
C PRO A 158 -13.19 -9.20 8.24
N SER A 159 -13.57 -8.02 8.72
CA SER A 159 -12.61 -6.92 8.95
C SER A 159 -11.59 -7.19 10.05
N ARG A 160 -11.91 -8.06 11.00
CA ARG A 160 -11.04 -8.39 12.14
C ARG A 160 -10.17 -9.64 11.93
N LYS A 161 -10.39 -10.38 10.84
CA LYS A 161 -9.66 -11.62 10.53
C LYS A 161 -8.32 -11.33 9.85
#